data_AF-A0A352Q7Q2-F1
#
_entry.id   AF-A0A352Q7Q2-F1
#
_cell.length_a   1.000
_cell.length_b   1.000
_cell.length_c   1.000
_cell.angle_alpha   90.00
_cell.angle_beta   90.00
_cell.angle_gamma   90.00
#
_symmetry.space_group_name_H-M   'P 1'
#
loop_
_entity.id
_entity.type
_entity.pdbx_description
1 polymer ?
#
loop_
_entity_poly.entity_id
_entity_poly.type
_entity_poly.pdbx_seq_one_letter_code
_entity_poly.pdbx_strand_id
1 'polypeptide(L)'
;MPTAGVFLLSDVVPEPWWHRPLDKLTRSEWEALCDGCGRCCLAKIEPEDGEGVLFTRVACRLLDTETCRCLDYTHRLQAVPDCQDLNCDNIHEIDWLPSTCAYRLRREGKPLPDWHPLLSGDGESVHNAGISVRGRVIGEHHVHPDGLEEHIVHWVESGG
;
A
#
# COMPACT_ATOMS: atom_id res chain seq x y z
N MET A 1 -21.20 56.46 3.31
CA MET A 1 -22.21 55.45 2.94
C MET A 1 -21.49 54.36 2.15
N PRO A 2 -21.64 53.08 2.53
CA PRO A 2 -20.62 52.06 2.28
C PRO A 2 -20.69 51.53 0.85
N THR A 3 -19.54 51.48 0.19
CA THR A 3 -19.33 50.70 -1.03
C THR A 3 -19.22 49.24 -0.60
N ALA A 4 -20.22 48.44 -0.95
CA ALA A 4 -20.20 47.00 -0.72
C ALA A 4 -19.04 46.39 -1.52
N GLY A 5 -17.96 46.06 -0.83
CA GLY A 5 -16.85 45.28 -1.36
C GLY A 5 -17.36 43.88 -1.68
N VAL A 6 -17.24 43.50 -2.94
CA VAL A 6 -17.48 42.14 -3.43
C VAL A 6 -16.51 41.21 -2.70
N PHE A 7 -17.02 40.41 -1.76
CA PHE A 7 -16.31 39.24 -1.27
C PHE A 7 -16.17 38.29 -2.45
N LEU A 8 -14.98 38.23 -3.04
CA LEU A 8 -14.60 37.18 -3.96
C LEU A 8 -14.80 35.86 -3.20
N LEU A 9 -15.72 35.03 -3.70
CA LEU A 9 -15.84 33.63 -3.33
C LEU A 9 -14.47 33.01 -3.57
N SER A 10 -13.69 32.90 -2.51
CA SER A 10 -12.48 32.11 -2.45
C SER A 10 -12.75 30.78 -3.13
N ASP A 11 -11.97 30.48 -4.16
CA ASP A 11 -12.01 29.23 -4.91
C ASP A 11 -11.95 28.07 -3.92
N VAL A 12 -13.11 27.50 -3.57
CA VAL A 12 -13.19 26.28 -2.77
C VAL A 12 -12.71 25.19 -3.71
N VAL A 13 -11.41 24.93 -3.71
CA VAL A 13 -10.85 23.73 -4.33
C VAL A 13 -11.55 22.56 -3.63
N PRO A 14 -12.32 21.74 -4.36
CA PRO A 14 -12.99 20.61 -3.74
C PRO A 14 -11.95 19.74 -3.06
N GLU A 15 -12.21 19.39 -1.79
CA GLU A 15 -11.30 18.53 -1.04
C GLU A 15 -10.99 17.26 -1.85
N PRO A 16 -9.72 16.85 -1.93
CA PRO A 16 -9.37 15.63 -2.63
C PRO A 16 -10.15 14.44 -2.09
N TRP A 17 -10.61 13.55 -2.99
CA TRP A 17 -11.44 12.41 -2.58
C TRP A 17 -10.72 11.48 -1.61
N TRP A 18 -9.40 11.40 -1.67
CA TRP A 18 -8.58 10.60 -0.75
C TRP A 18 -8.50 11.21 0.64
N HIS A 19 -9.14 12.35 0.92
CA HIS A 19 -9.36 12.87 2.29
C HIS A 19 -10.65 12.37 2.92
N ARG A 20 -11.59 11.81 2.14
CA ARG A 20 -12.85 11.29 2.66
C ARG A 20 -12.64 10.04 3.54
N PRO A 21 -13.56 9.75 4.47
CA PRO A 21 -13.52 8.53 5.27
C PRO A 21 -13.42 7.27 4.39
N LEU A 22 -12.64 6.28 4.83
CA LEU A 22 -12.36 5.06 4.06
C LEU A 22 -13.63 4.29 3.67
N ASP A 23 -14.63 4.27 4.55
CA ASP A 23 -15.95 3.65 4.34
C ASP A 23 -16.85 4.41 3.34
N LYS A 24 -16.43 5.58 2.87
CA LYS A 24 -17.12 6.40 1.86
C LYS A 24 -16.43 6.38 0.50
N LEU A 25 -15.31 5.68 0.38
CA LEU A 25 -14.63 5.52 -0.90
C LEU A 25 -15.40 4.53 -1.77
N THR A 26 -15.53 4.86 -3.05
CA THR A 26 -15.94 3.86 -4.04
C THR A 26 -14.83 2.82 -4.21
N ARG A 27 -15.16 1.66 -4.79
CA ARG A 27 -14.14 0.65 -5.10
C ARG A 27 -12.98 1.21 -5.92
N SER A 28 -13.26 2.01 -6.96
CA SER A 28 -12.20 2.60 -7.79
C SER A 28 -11.29 3.54 -7.02
N GLU A 29 -11.84 4.33 -6.09
CA GLU A 29 -11.07 5.24 -5.24
C GLU A 29 -10.25 4.48 -4.19
N TRP A 30 -10.83 3.41 -3.62
CA TRP A 30 -10.12 2.50 -2.74
C TRP A 30 -8.89 1.91 -3.43
N GLU A 31 -9.06 1.36 -4.64
CA GLU A 31 -7.95 0.78 -5.40
C GLU A 31 -6.91 1.84 -5.80
N ALA A 32 -7.36 3.06 -6.12
CA ALA A 32 -6.48 4.19 -6.45
C ALA A 32 -5.68 4.71 -5.24
N LEU A 33 -6.06 4.34 -4.01
CA LEU A 33 -5.31 4.66 -2.81
C LEU A 33 -4.01 3.85 -2.71
N CYS A 34 -3.91 2.70 -3.38
CA CYS A 34 -2.71 1.88 -3.40
C CYS A 34 -1.54 2.58 -4.13
N ASP A 35 -0.44 2.84 -3.40
CA ASP A 35 0.79 3.40 -3.96
C ASP A 35 1.46 2.50 -5.00
N GLY A 36 1.26 1.17 -4.94
CA GLY A 36 1.93 0.22 -5.82
C GLY A 36 3.34 -0.15 -5.36
N CYS A 37 3.63 -0.08 -4.07
CA CYS A 37 4.95 -0.47 -3.54
C CYS A 37 5.23 -1.98 -3.63
N GLY A 38 4.20 -2.83 -3.74
CA GLY A 38 4.33 -4.30 -3.84
C GLY A 38 4.62 -5.02 -2.51
N ARG A 39 4.71 -4.31 -1.38
CA ARG A 39 5.05 -4.88 -0.07
C ARG A 39 3.97 -5.85 0.47
N CYS A 40 2.70 -5.63 0.13
CA CYS A 40 1.62 -6.55 0.52
C CYS A 40 1.76 -7.94 -0.14
N CYS A 41 2.43 -8.01 -1.29
CA CYS A 41 2.67 -9.24 -2.05
C CYS A 41 3.86 -10.06 -1.55
N LEU A 42 4.54 -9.63 -0.49
CA LEU A 42 5.61 -10.41 0.13
C LEU A 42 5.04 -11.51 1.02
N ALA A 43 5.67 -12.69 0.99
CA ALA A 43 5.37 -13.75 1.93
C ALA A 43 5.71 -13.30 3.36
N LYS A 44 4.84 -13.66 4.30
CA LYS A 44 4.91 -13.28 5.71
C LYS A 44 4.99 -14.53 6.55
N ILE A 45 5.72 -14.46 7.65
CA ILE A 45 5.87 -15.55 8.61
C ILE A 45 5.30 -15.07 9.94
N GLU A 46 4.46 -15.89 10.55
CA GLU A 46 4.04 -15.71 11.94
C GLU A 46 5.13 -16.34 12.84
N PRO A 47 5.77 -15.57 13.73
CA PRO A 47 6.78 -16.12 14.63
C PRO A 47 6.14 -17.03 15.68
N GLU A 48 6.76 -18.19 15.97
CA GLU A 48 6.21 -19.20 16.89
C GLU A 48 5.94 -18.68 18.31
N ASP A 49 6.81 -17.78 18.82
CA ASP A 49 6.75 -17.23 20.18
C ASP A 49 6.54 -15.70 20.20
N GLY A 50 6.11 -15.11 19.08
CA GLY A 50 6.03 -13.66 18.91
C GLY A 50 4.65 -13.13 18.55
N GLU A 51 4.55 -11.81 18.48
CA GLU A 51 3.38 -11.10 17.97
C GLU A 51 3.69 -10.46 16.60
N GLY A 52 2.67 -10.32 15.76
CA GLY A 52 2.77 -9.71 14.45
C GLY A 52 3.32 -10.65 13.39
N VAL A 53 3.86 -10.07 12.32
CA VAL A 53 4.38 -10.83 11.18
C VAL A 53 5.79 -10.39 10.83
N LEU A 54 6.59 -11.33 10.33
CA LEU A 54 7.89 -11.08 9.74
C LEU A 54 7.75 -11.06 8.22
N PHE A 55 8.22 -9.99 7.59
CA PHE A 55 8.28 -9.91 6.14
C PHE A 55 9.48 -10.70 5.61
N THR A 56 9.29 -11.37 4.48
CA THR A 56 10.39 -11.94 3.70
C THR A 56 10.59 -11.15 2.41
N ARG A 57 11.74 -11.29 1.77
CA ARG A 57 11.95 -10.77 0.40
C ARG A 57 11.31 -11.63 -0.70
N VAL A 58 10.52 -12.64 -0.33
CA VAL A 58 9.93 -13.59 -1.28
C VAL A 58 8.61 -13.02 -1.78
N ALA A 59 8.54 -12.78 -3.09
CA ALA A 59 7.40 -12.19 -3.76
C ALA A 59 6.43 -13.26 -4.28
N CYS A 60 5.14 -13.00 -4.09
CA CYS A 60 4.03 -13.74 -4.68
C CYS A 60 4.26 -13.97 -6.19
N ARG A 61 3.91 -15.16 -6.68
CA ARG A 61 4.00 -15.51 -8.12
C ARG A 61 3.25 -14.60 -9.08
N LEU A 62 2.27 -13.81 -8.59
CA LEU A 62 1.53 -12.85 -9.42
C LEU A 62 2.12 -11.44 -9.36
N LEU A 63 3.17 -11.19 -8.58
CA LEU A 63 3.82 -9.89 -8.55
C LEU A 63 4.79 -9.75 -9.72
N ASP A 64 4.58 -8.73 -10.55
CA ASP A 64 5.64 -8.21 -11.42
C ASP A 64 6.64 -7.45 -10.56
N THR A 65 7.86 -7.97 -10.45
CA THR A 65 8.91 -7.41 -9.57
C THR A 65 9.51 -6.11 -10.11
N GLU A 66 9.34 -5.83 -11.40
CA GLU A 66 9.78 -4.58 -12.01
C GLU A 66 8.74 -3.49 -11.81
N THR A 67 7.48 -3.75 -12.18
CA THR A 67 6.42 -2.73 -12.04
C THR A 67 5.82 -2.64 -10.63
N CYS A 68 6.08 -3.63 -9.78
CA CYS A 68 5.47 -3.81 -8.45
C CYS A 68 3.93 -3.89 -8.48
N ARG A 69 3.36 -4.32 -9.62
CA ARG A 69 1.91 -4.52 -9.79
C ARG A 69 1.57 -6.00 -9.90
N CYS A 70 0.36 -6.34 -9.49
CA CYS A 70 -0.16 -7.70 -9.65
C CYS A 70 -0.55 -7.93 -11.11
N LEU A 71 -0.04 -9.02 -11.69
CA LEU A 71 -0.27 -9.43 -13.08
C LEU A 71 -1.71 -9.86 -13.35
N ASP A 72 -2.41 -10.36 -12.33
CA ASP A 72 -3.82 -10.76 -12.41
C ASP A 72 -4.59 -10.35 -11.16
N TYR A 73 -4.68 -9.03 -10.96
CA TYR A 73 -5.31 -8.47 -9.77
C TYR A 73 -6.78 -8.91 -9.63
N THR A 74 -7.50 -9.06 -10.74
CA THR A 74 -8.93 -9.45 -10.75
C THR A 74 -9.15 -10.85 -10.21
N HIS A 75 -8.29 -11.82 -10.53
CA HIS A 75 -8.44 -13.22 -10.11
C HIS A 75 -7.45 -13.65 -9.00
N ARG A 76 -6.71 -12.70 -8.43
CA ARG A 76 -5.63 -12.96 -7.45
C ARG A 76 -6.05 -13.86 -6.29
N LEU A 77 -7.26 -13.68 -5.74
CA LEU A 77 -7.76 -14.43 -4.59
C LEU A 77 -8.11 -15.88 -4.94
N GLN A 78 -8.43 -16.15 -6.21
CA GLN A 78 -8.69 -17.51 -6.71
C GLN A 78 -7.38 -18.23 -7.02
N ALA A 79 -6.38 -17.47 -7.50
CA ALA A 79 -5.08 -18.00 -7.86
C ALA A 79 -4.21 -18.25 -6.63
N VAL A 80 -4.13 -17.31 -5.70
CA VAL A 80 -3.19 -17.32 -4.57
C VAL A 80 -3.98 -17.36 -3.26
N PRO A 81 -4.08 -18.53 -2.61
CA PRO A 81 -4.88 -18.70 -1.38
C PRO A 81 -4.49 -17.74 -0.25
N ASP A 82 -3.20 -17.41 -0.14
CA ASP A 82 -2.68 -16.51 0.91
C ASP A 82 -2.77 -15.03 0.52
N CYS A 83 -3.35 -14.71 -0.65
CA CYS A 83 -3.54 -13.33 -1.05
C CYS A 83 -4.67 -12.70 -0.21
N GLN A 84 -4.33 -11.65 0.53
CA GLN A 84 -5.30 -10.94 1.34
C GLN A 84 -6.13 -9.99 0.47
N ASP A 85 -7.45 -10.03 0.61
CA ASP A 85 -8.30 -8.96 0.13
C ASP A 85 -8.24 -7.79 1.11
N LEU A 86 -7.72 -6.65 0.68
CA LEU A 86 -7.71 -5.42 1.46
C LEU A 86 -8.92 -4.58 1.04
N ASN A 87 -9.90 -4.41 1.93
CA ASN A 87 -11.11 -3.65 1.64
C ASN A 87 -11.57 -2.83 2.86
N CYS A 88 -12.57 -1.98 2.67
CA CYS A 88 -13.08 -1.10 3.72
C CYS A 88 -13.65 -1.85 4.93
N ASP A 89 -14.12 -3.09 4.74
CA ASP A 89 -14.79 -3.85 5.79
C ASP A 89 -13.79 -4.50 6.74
N ASN A 90 -12.61 -4.90 6.24
CA ASN A 90 -11.61 -5.62 7.03
C ASN A 90 -10.35 -4.82 7.39
N ILE A 91 -10.13 -3.63 6.83
CA ILE A 91 -8.89 -2.88 7.04
C ILE A 91 -8.59 -2.54 8.51
N HIS A 92 -9.61 -2.52 9.37
CA HIS A 92 -9.46 -2.30 10.80
C HIS A 92 -8.89 -3.50 11.56
N GLU A 93 -8.96 -4.70 10.96
CA GLU A 93 -8.47 -5.96 11.52
C GLU A 93 -7.03 -6.28 11.07
N ILE A 94 -6.50 -5.52 10.10
CA ILE A 94 -5.19 -5.77 9.49
C ILE A 94 -4.12 -4.92 10.17
N ASP A 95 -3.26 -5.54 10.95
CA ASP A 95 -2.21 -4.88 11.75
C ASP A 95 -0.81 -4.93 11.11
N TRP A 96 -0.58 -5.84 10.16
CA TRP A 96 0.73 -6.05 9.53
C TRP A 96 1.11 -5.07 8.42
N LEU A 97 0.22 -4.16 8.01
CA LEU A 97 0.52 -3.26 6.89
C LEU A 97 1.73 -2.35 7.23
N PRO A 98 2.67 -2.14 6.29
CA PRO A 98 3.84 -1.31 6.53
C PRO A 98 3.46 0.10 6.99
N SER A 99 4.31 0.73 7.79
CA SER A 99 4.12 2.08 8.35
C SER A 99 3.79 3.16 7.32
N THR A 100 4.24 3.00 6.08
CA THR A 100 4.00 3.92 4.95
C THR A 100 2.82 3.53 4.05
N CYS A 101 2.15 2.41 4.31
CA CYS A 101 1.04 1.96 3.48
C CYS A 101 -0.11 2.96 3.53
N ALA A 102 -0.59 3.39 2.36
CA ALA A 102 -1.66 4.37 2.26
C ALA A 102 -2.92 3.98 3.05
N TYR A 103 -3.34 2.71 3.01
CA TYR A 103 -4.51 2.24 3.78
C TYR A 103 -4.31 2.38 5.30
N ARG A 104 -3.11 2.03 5.80
CA ARG A 104 -2.75 2.17 7.21
C ARG A 104 -2.71 3.64 7.63
N LEU A 105 -2.01 4.49 6.87
CA LEU A 105 -1.91 5.92 7.13
C LEU A 105 -3.30 6.56 7.20
N ARG A 106 -4.15 6.28 6.22
CA ARG A 106 -5.53 6.79 6.17
C ARG A 106 -6.38 6.31 7.33
N ARG A 107 -6.27 5.05 7.73
CA ARG A 107 -6.95 4.51 8.93
C ARG A 107 -6.51 5.22 10.20
N GLU A 108 -5.22 5.54 10.31
CA GLU A 108 -4.62 6.25 11.45
C GLU A 108 -4.81 7.78 11.38
N GLY A 109 -5.53 8.30 10.39
CA GLY A 109 -5.73 9.74 10.19
C GLY A 109 -4.46 10.51 9.81
N LYS A 110 -3.43 9.80 9.33
CA LYS A 110 -2.15 10.37 8.90
C LYS A 110 -2.22 10.79 7.42
N PRO A 111 -1.47 11.84 7.03
CA PRO A 111 -1.39 12.26 5.63
C PRO A 111 -0.68 11.19 4.78
N LEU A 112 -0.98 11.19 3.48
CA LEU A 112 -0.16 10.48 2.52
C LEU A 112 1.20 11.20 2.37
N PRO A 113 2.30 10.46 2.17
CA PRO A 113 3.62 11.07 1.98
C PRO A 113 3.72 11.78 0.62
N ASP A 114 4.58 12.79 0.50
CA ASP A 114 4.70 13.62 -0.71
C ASP A 114 5.07 12.84 -1.99
N TRP A 115 5.74 11.69 -1.83
CA TRP A 115 6.04 10.76 -2.93
C TRP A 115 4.85 9.89 -3.34
N HIS A 116 3.72 9.93 -2.65
CA HIS A 116 2.56 9.12 -3.01
C HIS A 116 2.00 9.55 -4.37
N PRO A 117 1.64 8.64 -5.30
CA PRO A 117 1.20 9.00 -6.66
C PRO A 117 0.03 9.98 -6.74
N LEU A 118 -0.89 9.95 -5.76
CA LEU A 118 -1.99 10.91 -5.66
C LEU A 118 -1.54 12.36 -5.37
N LEU A 119 -0.37 12.54 -4.76
CA LEU A 119 0.21 13.85 -4.44
C LEU A 119 1.28 14.25 -5.46
N SER A 120 2.15 13.31 -5.83
CA SER A 120 3.26 13.56 -6.77
C SER A 120 2.83 13.59 -8.23
N GLY A 121 1.72 12.93 -8.57
CA GLY A 121 1.27 12.74 -9.96
C GLY A 121 2.11 11.74 -10.76
N ASP A 122 3.08 11.06 -10.13
CA ASP A 122 4.03 10.17 -10.79
C ASP A 122 4.13 8.82 -10.05
N GLY A 123 3.92 7.71 -10.77
CA GLY A 123 4.09 6.38 -10.20
C GLY A 123 5.55 6.05 -9.86
N GLU A 124 6.53 6.60 -10.59
CA GLU A 124 7.95 6.33 -10.37
C GLU A 124 8.47 6.91 -9.05
N SER A 125 7.78 7.91 -8.49
CA SER A 125 8.13 8.50 -7.20
C SER A 125 8.16 7.49 -6.03
N VAL A 126 7.37 6.41 -6.08
CA VAL A 126 7.38 5.33 -5.08
C VAL A 126 8.69 4.52 -5.12
N HIS A 127 9.23 4.33 -6.32
CA HIS A 127 10.51 3.64 -6.54
C HIS A 127 11.68 4.54 -6.16
N ASN A 128 11.63 5.81 -6.56
CA ASN A 128 12.64 6.82 -6.23
C ASN A 128 12.74 7.07 -4.72
N ALA A 129 11.62 6.99 -4.00
CA ALA A 129 11.59 7.06 -2.53
C ALA A 129 12.16 5.80 -1.84
N GLY A 130 12.52 4.76 -2.59
CA GLY A 130 13.06 3.51 -2.04
C GLY A 130 12.01 2.66 -1.29
N ILE A 131 10.73 3.00 -1.42
CA ILE A 131 9.64 2.34 -0.69
C ILE A 131 9.21 1.06 -1.41
N SER A 132 9.24 1.01 -2.74
CA SER A 132 8.86 -0.19 -3.48
C SER A 132 9.77 -1.40 -3.22
N VAL A 133 9.27 -2.58 -3.58
CA VAL A 133 10.03 -3.83 -3.54
C VAL A 133 10.96 -4.04 -4.75
N ARG A 134 10.91 -3.15 -5.76
CA ARG A 134 11.66 -3.24 -7.02
C ARG A 134 13.15 -3.47 -6.77
N GLY A 135 13.72 -4.49 -7.40
CA GLY A 135 15.13 -4.86 -7.28
C GLY A 135 15.55 -5.44 -5.92
N ARG A 136 14.61 -5.74 -5.02
CA ARG A 136 14.90 -6.20 -3.65
C ARG A 136 14.32 -7.58 -3.32
N VAL A 137 13.60 -8.18 -4.26
CA VAL A 137 12.80 -9.40 -4.04
C VAL A 137 13.21 -10.53 -4.96
N ILE A 138 12.82 -11.74 -4.57
CA ILE A 138 12.92 -12.96 -5.36
C ILE A 138 11.53 -13.60 -5.48
N GLY A 139 11.16 -14.11 -6.65
CA GLY A 139 9.88 -14.79 -6.82
C GLY A 139 9.82 -16.11 -6.04
N GLU A 140 8.66 -16.43 -5.50
CA GLU A 140 8.42 -17.62 -4.65
C GLU A 140 8.83 -18.95 -5.29
N HIS A 141 8.78 -19.08 -6.62
CA HIS A 141 9.18 -20.30 -7.32
C HIS A 141 10.68 -20.64 -7.21
N HIS A 142 11.50 -19.71 -6.73
CA HIS A 142 12.92 -19.93 -6.47
C HIS A 142 13.23 -20.29 -5.01
N VAL A 143 12.21 -20.35 -4.15
CA VAL A 143 12.36 -20.53 -2.71
C VAL A 143 11.51 -21.71 -2.27
N HIS A 144 12.10 -22.65 -1.54
CA HIS A 144 11.32 -23.73 -0.94
C HIS A 144 10.40 -23.18 0.15
N PRO A 145 9.15 -23.64 0.30
CA PRO A 145 8.23 -23.15 1.35
C PRO A 145 8.84 -23.19 2.77
N ASP A 146 9.56 -24.26 3.09
CA ASP A 146 10.25 -24.41 4.38
C ASP A 146 11.53 -23.54 4.52
N GLY A 147 11.91 -22.81 3.47
CA GLY A 147 13.09 -21.94 3.43
C GLY A 147 12.78 -20.45 3.58
N LEU A 148 11.52 -20.07 3.88
CA LEU A 148 11.12 -18.67 4.00
C LEU A 148 11.88 -17.91 5.11
N GLU A 149 12.24 -18.60 6.20
CA GLU A 149 12.95 -17.99 7.34
C GLU A 149 14.32 -17.42 6.96
N GLU A 150 15.03 -18.03 6.01
CA GLU A 150 16.31 -17.55 5.50
C GLU A 150 16.20 -16.26 4.66
N HIS A 151 14.96 -15.83 4.38
CA HIS A 151 14.65 -14.68 3.54
C HIS A 151 13.96 -13.54 4.29
N ILE A 152 13.92 -13.60 5.62
CA ILE A 152 13.38 -12.53 6.46
C ILE A 152 14.12 -11.20 6.22
N VAL A 153 13.37 -10.11 6.17
CA VAL A 153 13.88 -8.75 5.95
C VAL A 153 13.26 -7.74 6.91
N HIS A 154 14.03 -6.72 7.29
CA HIS A 154 13.60 -5.67 8.24
C HIS A 154 13.40 -4.30 7.60
N TRP A 155 13.65 -4.17 6.30
CA TRP A 155 13.56 -2.89 5.59
C TRP A 155 12.13 -2.48 5.25
N VAL A 156 11.14 -3.36 5.44
CA VAL A 156 9.73 -3.09 5.13
C VAL A 156 9.12 -2.09 6.11
N GLU A 157 9.44 -2.20 7.41
CA GLU A 157 8.97 -1.27 8.44
C GLU A 157 9.76 0.04 8.49
N SER A 158 10.98 0.01 7.95
CA SER A 158 11.89 1.16 7.88
C SER A 158 11.53 2.08 6.72
N GLY A 159 10.34 2.70 6.77
CA GLY A 159 9.99 3.84 5.92
C GLY A 159 10.46 5.13 6.58
N GLY A 160 11.72 5.50 6.35
CA GLY A 160 12.26 6.83 6.62
C GLY A 160 12.28 7.66 5.36
#